data_AF-A0A1Y3R0I8-F1
#
_entry.id   AF-A0A1Y3R0I8-F1
#
_cell.length_a   1.000
_cell.length_b   1.000
_cell.length_c   1.000
_cell.angle_alpha   90.00
_cell.angle_beta   90.00
_cell.angle_gamma   90.00
#
_symmetry.space_group_name_H-M   'P 1'
#
loop_
_entity.id
_entity.type
_entity.pdbx_description
1 polymer ?
#
loop_
_entity_poly.entity_id
_entity_poly.type
_entity_poly.pdbx_seq_one_letter_code
_entity_poly.pdbx_strand_id
1 'polypeptide(L)'
;MGAEQEHRMLNRLQAGAGTYACGGYLAGLGSLQRSEICTALLFSRLERKMRMVDALREEASENWNQTFYLLYFRTLGDRRNQEAYLSLARRVPYKVVLRERLAPRAVEAMFFGASGLLTLYPHDAYTLDLARDFEYLAAKYDIEPLDAGVWELDEIRPANHPVLRLAQAAEFFIQDEFVMERAMSCRTEEDIRRLFCIEASDYWRTHHIPGIASDEHPKRLGAFKANIIGINLVSVLQFAYGSVTGRETLRDSALTLLERLPAEDNRYMRNWRNTGVMIRNAFESQALLQLATEYCPAKRCTECPVGRRILQSISSTE
;
A
#
# COMPACT_ATOMS: atom_id res chain seq x y z
N MET A 1 -18.96 -43.26 -1.76
CA MET A 1 -17.81 -43.14 -2.68
C MET A 1 -17.24 -41.71 -2.64
N GLY A 2 -17.94 -40.76 -2.03
CA GLY A 2 -17.62 -39.36 -1.95
C GLY A 2 -16.40 -39.03 -1.10
N ALA A 3 -16.17 -39.73 0.02
CA ALA A 3 -14.98 -39.48 0.85
C ALA A 3 -13.65 -39.67 0.09
N GLU A 4 -13.58 -40.67 -0.79
CA GLU A 4 -12.39 -40.93 -1.61
C GLU A 4 -12.27 -39.94 -2.78
N GLN A 5 -13.40 -39.44 -3.30
CA GLN A 5 -13.41 -38.39 -4.33
C GLN A 5 -13.04 -37.02 -3.76
N GLU A 6 -13.56 -36.68 -2.59
CA GLU A 6 -13.25 -35.47 -1.84
C GLU A 6 -11.77 -35.42 -1.48
N HIS A 7 -11.20 -36.52 -0.96
CA HIS A 7 -9.78 -36.61 -0.66
C HIS A 7 -8.91 -36.44 -1.92
N ARG A 8 -9.30 -37.05 -3.04
CA ARG A 8 -8.62 -36.85 -4.34
C ARG A 8 -8.70 -35.41 -4.82
N MET A 9 -9.85 -34.76 -4.68
CA MET A 9 -10.00 -33.35 -5.04
C MET A 9 -9.14 -32.44 -4.15
N LEU A 10 -9.14 -32.67 -2.84
CA LEU A 10 -8.32 -31.90 -1.91
C LEU A 10 -6.84 -32.00 -2.27
N ASN A 11 -6.33 -33.20 -2.55
CA ASN A 11 -4.94 -33.41 -2.98
C ASN A 11 -4.62 -32.66 -4.27
N ARG A 12 -5.54 -32.65 -5.26
CA ARG A 12 -5.38 -31.87 -6.50
C ARG A 12 -5.33 -30.36 -6.22
N LEU A 13 -6.24 -29.85 -5.38
CA LEU A 13 -6.27 -28.43 -5.02
C LEU A 13 -4.99 -28.01 -4.29
N GLN A 14 -4.50 -28.81 -3.35
CA GLN A 14 -3.28 -28.52 -2.59
C GLN A 14 -2.02 -28.61 -3.46
N ALA A 15 -1.95 -29.59 -4.38
CA ALA A 15 -0.85 -29.71 -5.32
C ALA A 15 -0.82 -28.54 -6.32
N GLY A 16 -1.98 -28.11 -6.80
CA GLY A 16 -2.13 -27.02 -7.77
C GLY A 16 -2.36 -25.63 -7.16
N ALA A 17 -2.23 -25.46 -5.84
CA ALA A 17 -2.54 -24.20 -5.16
C ALA A 17 -1.65 -23.05 -5.65
N GLY A 18 -0.35 -23.31 -5.83
CA GLY A 18 0.61 -22.32 -6.35
C GLY A 18 0.40 -21.97 -7.83
N THR A 19 -0.32 -22.82 -8.57
CA THR A 19 -0.67 -22.62 -9.98
C THR A 19 -2.15 -22.30 -10.17
N TYR A 20 -2.83 -21.83 -9.11
CA TYR A 20 -4.21 -21.33 -9.19
C TYR A 20 -5.22 -22.39 -9.68
N ALA A 21 -5.05 -23.66 -9.29
CA ALA A 21 -5.91 -24.75 -9.77
C ALA A 21 -7.42 -24.57 -9.47
N CYS A 22 -7.78 -23.79 -8.44
CA CYS A 22 -9.18 -23.44 -8.17
C CYS A 22 -9.72 -22.31 -9.08
N GLY A 23 -8.89 -21.74 -9.95
CA GLY A 23 -9.23 -20.61 -10.81
C GLY A 23 -10.32 -20.94 -11.84
N GLY A 24 -10.30 -22.15 -12.41
CA GLY A 24 -11.37 -22.59 -13.32
C GLY A 24 -12.73 -22.68 -12.64
N TYR A 25 -12.77 -23.13 -11.38
CA TYR A 25 -13.99 -23.11 -10.57
C TYR A 25 -14.48 -21.68 -10.35
N LEU A 26 -13.60 -20.77 -9.92
CA LEU A 26 -13.93 -19.35 -9.73
C LEU A 26 -14.44 -18.68 -11.01
N ALA A 27 -13.87 -19.03 -12.17
CA ALA A 27 -14.28 -18.49 -13.47
C ALA A 27 -15.68 -18.95 -13.88
N GLY A 28 -16.08 -20.17 -13.50
CA GLY A 28 -17.39 -20.74 -13.80
C GLY A 28 -18.51 -20.32 -12.85
N LEU A 29 -18.22 -19.62 -11.74
CA LEU A 29 -19.23 -19.20 -10.77
C LEU A 29 -20.11 -18.06 -11.29
N GLY A 30 -21.38 -18.09 -10.87
CA GLY A 30 -22.30 -16.96 -11.04
C GLY A 30 -21.84 -15.72 -10.24
N SER A 31 -22.34 -14.55 -10.62
CA SER A 31 -21.96 -13.26 -10.01
C SER A 31 -22.19 -13.20 -8.50
N LEU A 32 -23.31 -13.76 -8.01
CA LEU A 32 -23.65 -13.79 -6.59
C LEU A 32 -22.65 -14.65 -5.80
N GLN A 33 -22.42 -15.89 -6.25
CA GLN A 33 -21.50 -16.81 -5.57
C GLN A 33 -20.07 -16.26 -5.53
N ARG A 34 -19.62 -15.62 -6.63
CA ARG A 34 -18.31 -14.96 -6.66
C ARG A 34 -18.24 -13.79 -5.69
N SER A 35 -19.30 -12.98 -5.62
CA SER A 35 -19.39 -11.86 -4.66
C SER A 35 -19.23 -12.36 -3.22
N GLU A 36 -19.95 -13.39 -2.82
CA GLU A 36 -19.87 -13.96 -1.47
C GLU A 36 -18.46 -14.46 -1.11
N ILE A 37 -17.79 -15.17 -2.03
CA ILE A 37 -16.40 -15.62 -1.84
C ILE A 37 -15.46 -14.42 -1.69
N CYS A 38 -15.59 -13.44 -2.59
CA CYS A 38 -14.75 -12.25 -2.57
C CYS A 38 -14.95 -11.47 -1.28
N THR A 39 -16.19 -11.32 -0.81
CA THR A 39 -16.51 -10.68 0.46
C THR A 39 -15.83 -11.39 1.63
N ALA A 40 -15.98 -12.72 1.74
CA ALA A 40 -15.34 -13.49 2.82
C ALA A 40 -13.80 -13.34 2.81
N LEU A 41 -13.18 -13.44 1.63
CA LEU A 41 -11.74 -13.26 1.46
C LEU A 41 -11.29 -11.83 1.76
N LEU A 42 -12.07 -10.82 1.36
CA LEU A 42 -11.75 -9.42 1.63
C LEU A 42 -11.81 -9.14 3.13
N PHE A 43 -12.82 -9.64 3.86
CA PHE A 43 -12.88 -9.46 5.31
C PHE A 43 -11.69 -10.12 6.01
N SER A 44 -11.30 -11.35 5.62
CA SER A 44 -10.06 -11.96 6.15
C SER A 44 -8.82 -11.12 5.87
N ARG A 45 -8.78 -10.43 4.72
CA ARG A 45 -7.70 -9.51 4.39
C ARG A 45 -7.72 -8.24 5.23
N LEU A 46 -8.88 -7.62 5.38
CA LEU A 46 -9.07 -6.42 6.17
C LEU A 46 -8.73 -6.68 7.64
N GLU A 47 -9.16 -7.79 8.21
CA GLU A 47 -8.75 -8.19 9.58
C GLU A 47 -7.23 -8.25 9.74
N ARG A 48 -6.51 -8.87 8.80
CA ARG A 48 -5.04 -8.90 8.87
C ARG A 48 -4.44 -7.50 8.73
N LYS A 49 -4.98 -6.68 7.82
CA LYS A 49 -4.53 -5.29 7.62
C LYS A 49 -4.82 -4.43 8.86
N MET A 50 -5.95 -4.65 9.54
CA MET A 50 -6.31 -3.96 10.77
C MET A 50 -5.33 -4.26 11.89
N ARG A 51 -4.89 -5.51 12.08
CA ARG A 51 -3.85 -5.82 13.09
C ARG A 51 -2.57 -5.01 12.89
N MET A 52 -2.18 -4.77 11.64
CA MET A 52 -1.05 -3.89 11.32
C MET A 52 -1.35 -2.42 11.64
N VAL A 53 -2.56 -1.94 11.35
CA VAL A 53 -2.99 -0.58 11.71
C VAL A 53 -3.02 -0.41 13.24
N ASP A 54 -3.54 -1.39 13.95
CA ASP A 54 -3.62 -1.38 15.42
C ASP A 54 -2.22 -1.35 16.04
N ALA A 55 -1.29 -2.16 15.55
CA ALA A 55 0.11 -2.10 16.01
C ALA A 55 0.74 -0.71 15.78
N LEU A 56 0.51 -0.09 14.62
CA LEU A 56 0.99 1.27 14.34
C LEU A 56 0.28 2.32 15.19
N ARG A 57 -1.00 2.11 15.53
CA ARG A 57 -1.81 3.00 16.38
C ARG A 57 -1.33 2.96 17.82
N GLU A 58 -1.05 1.77 18.34
CA GLU A 58 -0.47 1.57 19.67
C GLU A 58 0.92 2.22 19.75
N GLU A 59 1.79 1.99 18.74
CA GLU A 59 3.09 2.68 18.60
C GLU A 59 2.92 4.21 18.59
N ALA A 60 1.89 4.69 17.90
CA ALA A 60 1.55 6.10 17.81
C ALA A 60 0.81 6.66 19.04
N SER A 61 0.71 5.91 20.15
CA SER A 61 -0.01 6.33 21.36
C SER A 61 -1.44 6.79 21.07
N GLU A 62 -2.17 5.99 20.30
CA GLU A 62 -3.56 6.23 19.91
C GLU A 62 -3.79 7.43 18.97
N ASN A 63 -2.70 8.01 18.44
CA ASN A 63 -2.78 9.16 17.55
C ASN A 63 -3.00 8.74 16.09
N TRP A 64 -4.21 8.97 15.58
CA TRP A 64 -4.58 8.64 14.21
C TRP A 64 -3.84 9.43 13.13
N ASN A 65 -3.41 10.67 13.40
CA ASN A 65 -2.62 11.46 12.46
C ASN A 65 -1.21 10.86 12.30
N GLN A 66 -0.58 10.48 13.41
CA GLN A 66 0.71 9.78 13.38
C GLN A 66 0.56 8.37 12.78
N THR A 67 -0.54 7.67 13.05
CA THR A 67 -0.84 6.36 12.45
C THR A 67 -0.97 6.46 10.93
N PHE A 68 -1.73 7.45 10.43
CA PHE A 68 -1.84 7.76 9.00
C PHE A 68 -0.46 8.01 8.40
N TYR A 69 0.36 8.84 9.05
CA TYR A 69 1.70 9.18 8.59
C TYR A 69 2.62 7.95 8.45
N LEU A 70 2.68 7.09 9.49
CA LEU A 70 3.45 5.84 9.44
C LEU A 70 2.94 4.90 8.32
N LEU A 71 1.61 4.75 8.21
CA LEU A 71 1.00 3.91 7.19
C LEU A 71 1.19 4.45 5.77
N TYR A 72 1.21 5.78 5.60
CA TYR A 72 1.49 6.46 4.33
C TYR A 72 2.89 6.09 3.85
N PHE A 73 3.91 6.29 4.69
CA PHE A 73 5.29 5.96 4.34
C PHE A 73 5.45 4.48 3.99
N ARG A 74 4.88 3.59 4.81
CA ARG A 74 4.87 2.15 4.51
C ARG A 74 4.22 1.80 3.17
N THR A 75 3.17 2.53 2.77
CA THR A 75 2.43 2.32 1.51
C THR A 75 3.14 2.97 0.30
N LEU A 76 3.92 4.04 0.55
CA LEU A 76 4.74 4.69 -0.44
C LEU A 76 5.87 3.78 -0.92
N GLY A 77 6.43 2.96 -0.03
CA GLY A 77 7.40 1.92 -0.39
C GLY A 77 6.82 0.81 -1.26
N ASP A 78 7.62 0.34 -2.20
CA ASP A 78 7.40 -0.98 -2.80
C ASP A 78 7.64 -2.07 -1.75
N ARG A 79 7.33 -3.34 -2.06
CA ARG A 79 7.43 -4.45 -1.10
C ARG A 79 8.83 -4.57 -0.46
N ARG A 80 9.90 -4.19 -1.19
CA ARG A 80 11.28 -4.29 -0.72
C ARG A 80 11.64 -3.17 0.26
N ASN A 81 11.14 -1.96 0.04
CA ASN A 81 11.49 -0.79 0.85
C ASN A 81 10.46 -0.42 1.93
N GLN A 82 9.39 -1.18 2.14
CA GLN A 82 8.34 -0.80 3.11
C GLN A 82 8.87 -0.52 4.51
N GLU A 83 9.85 -1.30 4.97
CA GLU A 83 10.43 -1.13 6.30
C GLU A 83 11.43 0.02 6.37
N ALA A 84 12.17 0.29 5.29
CA ALA A 84 13.04 1.47 5.19
C ALA A 84 12.21 2.76 5.28
N TYR A 85 11.11 2.85 4.53
CA TYR A 85 10.19 3.99 4.62
C TYR A 85 9.54 4.13 6.01
N LEU A 86 9.12 3.01 6.61
CA LEU A 86 8.52 3.05 7.95
C LEU A 86 9.55 3.50 9.00
N SER A 87 10.78 3.01 8.91
CA SER A 87 11.90 3.39 9.78
C SER A 87 12.28 4.87 9.64
N LEU A 88 12.20 5.40 8.42
CA LEU A 88 12.37 6.84 8.16
C LEU A 88 11.26 7.66 8.84
N ALA A 89 9.99 7.25 8.67
CA ALA A 89 8.86 7.94 9.29
C ALA A 89 8.92 7.93 10.83
N ARG A 90 9.51 6.89 11.43
CA ARG A 90 9.76 6.86 12.88
C ARG A 90 10.81 7.88 13.32
N ARG A 91 11.89 8.03 12.53
CA ARG A 91 12.98 9.00 12.80
C ARG A 91 12.57 10.44 12.60
N VAL A 92 11.64 10.69 11.68
CA VAL A 92 11.05 12.02 11.46
C VAL A 92 9.57 11.97 11.83
N PRO A 93 9.20 12.07 13.13
CA PRO A 93 7.80 11.99 13.55
C PRO A 93 6.94 13.07 12.92
N TYR A 94 5.65 12.80 12.72
CA TYR A 94 4.74 13.74 12.04
C TYR A 94 4.64 15.09 12.75
N LYS A 95 4.71 15.10 14.09
CA LYS A 95 4.74 16.34 14.89
C LYS A 95 5.93 17.26 14.53
N VAL A 96 7.06 16.69 14.10
CA VAL A 96 8.25 17.45 13.70
C VAL A 96 8.03 18.02 12.30
N VAL A 97 7.50 17.22 11.38
CA VAL A 97 7.09 17.67 10.03
C VAL A 97 6.13 18.87 10.12
N LEU A 98 5.10 18.78 10.97
CA LEU A 98 4.14 19.86 11.17
C LEU A 98 4.77 21.16 11.72
N ARG A 99 5.86 21.07 12.51
CA ARG A 99 6.57 22.25 13.02
C ARG A 99 7.35 22.99 11.93
N GLU A 100 7.84 22.25 10.94
CA GLU A 100 8.66 22.80 9.85
C GLU A 100 7.89 23.02 8.54
N ARG A 101 6.59 22.69 8.50
CA ARG A 101 5.78 22.71 7.26
C ARG A 101 5.78 24.06 6.53
N LEU A 102 5.95 25.17 7.25
CA LEU A 102 5.99 26.52 6.64
C LEU A 102 7.30 26.81 5.90
N ALA A 103 8.30 25.95 6.04
CA ALA A 103 9.54 25.96 5.29
C ALA A 103 9.64 24.66 4.45
N PRO A 104 9.12 24.66 3.21
CA PRO A 104 9.06 23.46 2.37
C PRO A 104 10.38 22.69 2.27
N ARG A 105 11.46 23.43 2.06
CA ARG A 105 12.81 22.91 1.97
C ARG A 105 13.31 22.25 3.26
N ALA A 106 12.84 22.68 4.43
CA ALA A 106 13.21 22.06 5.71
C ALA A 106 12.57 20.66 5.87
N VAL A 107 11.31 20.48 5.46
CA VAL A 107 10.66 19.15 5.46
C VAL A 107 11.37 18.21 4.49
N GLU A 108 11.70 18.70 3.29
CA GLU A 108 12.45 17.92 2.31
C GLU A 108 13.84 17.54 2.85
N ALA A 109 14.58 18.49 3.45
CA ALA A 109 15.87 18.24 4.08
C ALA A 109 15.78 17.20 5.21
N MET A 110 14.74 17.24 6.05
CA MET A 110 14.53 16.20 7.07
C MET A 110 14.32 14.82 6.47
N PHE A 111 13.47 14.67 5.45
CA PHE A 111 13.22 13.36 4.85
C PHE A 111 14.45 12.81 4.11
N PHE A 112 15.14 13.65 3.35
CA PHE A 112 16.34 13.24 2.63
C PHE A 112 17.51 12.95 3.58
N GLY A 113 17.79 13.86 4.51
CA GLY A 113 18.88 13.69 5.47
C GLY A 113 18.66 12.48 6.38
N ALA A 114 17.47 12.34 6.95
CA ALA A 114 17.15 11.19 7.81
C ALA A 114 17.11 9.86 7.05
N SER A 115 16.95 9.88 5.73
CA SER A 115 17.00 8.65 4.92
C SER A 115 18.41 8.11 4.70
N GLY A 116 19.45 8.91 4.93
CA GLY A 116 20.84 8.57 4.59
C GLY A 116 21.17 8.64 3.09
N LEU A 117 20.17 8.77 2.21
CA LEU A 117 20.35 8.71 0.75
C LEU A 117 21.17 9.87 0.17
N LEU A 118 21.28 10.99 0.88
CA LEU A 118 22.13 12.12 0.45
C LEU A 118 23.60 11.70 0.25
N THR A 119 24.08 10.71 1.00
CA THR A 119 25.45 10.18 0.89
C THR A 119 25.74 9.52 -0.45
N LEU A 120 24.71 9.10 -1.19
CA LEU A 120 24.84 8.46 -2.50
C LEU A 120 25.01 9.48 -3.65
N TYR A 121 24.77 10.77 -3.39
CA TYR A 121 24.77 11.82 -4.40
C TYR A 121 25.66 13.03 -4.01
N PRO A 122 26.89 12.83 -3.52
CA PRO A 122 27.67 13.86 -2.81
C PRO A 122 28.16 15.04 -3.69
N HIS A 123 27.88 15.02 -5.00
CA HIS A 123 28.36 16.02 -5.95
C HIS A 123 27.26 16.89 -6.55
N ASP A 124 25.99 16.62 -6.23
CA ASP A 124 24.87 17.41 -6.71
C ASP A 124 24.61 18.59 -5.77
N ALA A 125 24.58 19.81 -6.32
CA ALA A 125 24.43 21.04 -5.55
C ALA A 125 23.15 21.06 -4.71
N TYR A 126 22.04 20.52 -5.23
CA TYR A 126 20.76 20.46 -4.53
C TYR A 126 20.83 19.50 -3.32
N THR A 127 21.49 18.35 -3.45
CA THR A 127 21.66 17.42 -2.31
C THR A 127 22.63 17.95 -1.24
N LEU A 128 23.69 18.66 -1.63
CA LEU A 128 24.60 19.33 -0.69
C LEU A 128 23.86 20.41 0.11
N ASP A 129 22.99 21.14 -0.57
CA ASP A 129 22.09 22.12 0.01
C ASP A 129 21.17 21.52 1.06
N LEU A 130 20.50 20.41 0.76
CA LEU A 130 19.66 19.69 1.72
C LEU A 130 20.46 19.12 2.88
N ALA A 131 21.68 18.63 2.65
CA ALA A 131 22.55 18.10 3.70
C ALA A 131 22.88 19.17 4.75
N ARG A 132 23.24 20.38 4.29
CA ARG A 132 23.52 21.53 5.19
C ARG A 132 22.31 21.92 6.03
N ASP A 133 21.13 21.97 5.41
CA ASP A 133 19.90 22.28 6.14
C ASP A 133 19.56 21.18 7.17
N PHE A 134 19.82 19.92 6.80
CA PHE A 134 19.59 18.77 7.68
C PHE A 134 20.50 18.76 8.91
N GLU A 135 21.77 19.18 8.81
CA GLU A 135 22.69 19.21 9.97
C GLU A 135 22.07 19.97 11.17
N TYR A 136 21.49 21.14 10.90
CA TYR A 136 20.81 21.93 11.92
C TYR A 136 19.52 21.25 12.42
N LEU A 137 18.70 20.72 11.50
CA LEU A 137 17.41 20.09 11.84
C LEU A 137 17.60 18.80 12.64
N ALA A 138 18.64 18.02 12.32
CA ALA A 138 19.03 16.82 13.03
C ALA A 138 19.41 17.15 14.48
N ALA A 139 20.24 18.18 14.70
CA ALA A 139 20.58 18.63 16.05
C ALA A 139 19.37 19.20 16.81
N LYS A 140 18.50 19.94 16.13
CA LYS A 140 17.29 20.56 16.73
C LYS A 140 16.27 19.53 17.20
N TYR A 141 16.11 18.43 16.47
CA TYR A 141 15.07 17.44 16.69
C TYR A 141 15.57 16.05 17.10
N ASP A 142 16.88 15.91 17.32
CA ASP A 142 17.53 14.65 17.68
C ASP A 142 17.26 13.54 16.64
N ILE A 143 17.45 13.89 15.36
CA ILE A 143 17.18 12.97 14.23
C ILE A 143 18.47 12.26 13.84
N GLU A 144 18.55 10.97 14.17
CA GLU A 144 19.61 10.10 13.68
C GLU A 144 19.29 9.59 12.26
N PRO A 145 20.17 9.81 11.28
CA PRO A 145 19.95 9.32 9.91
C PRO A 145 20.00 7.79 9.83
N LEU A 146 19.29 7.24 8.85
CA LEU A 146 19.44 5.86 8.42
C LEU A 146 20.78 5.65 7.69
N ASP A 147 21.24 4.41 7.69
CA ASP A 147 22.27 3.98 6.75
C ASP A 147 21.66 3.88 5.33
N ALA A 148 22.38 4.33 4.30
CA ALA A 148 21.88 4.29 2.93
C ALA A 148 21.66 2.85 2.41
N GLY A 149 22.38 1.86 2.95
CA GLY A 149 22.28 0.45 2.59
C GLY A 149 21.01 -0.26 3.07
N VAL A 150 20.16 0.39 3.87
CA VAL A 150 18.82 -0.17 4.20
C VAL A 150 17.85 -0.07 3.02
N TRP A 151 18.19 0.74 2.00
CA TRP A 151 17.36 0.94 0.82
C TRP A 151 17.76 -0.04 -0.28
N GLU A 152 16.78 -0.81 -0.73
CA GLU A 152 16.90 -1.73 -1.86
C GLU A 152 16.70 -0.93 -3.16
N LEU A 153 17.78 -0.41 -3.74
CA LEU A 153 17.75 0.49 -4.91
C LEU A 153 17.86 -0.24 -6.25
N ASP A 154 18.28 -1.50 -6.24
CA ASP A 154 18.52 -2.28 -7.46
C ASP A 154 17.22 -2.56 -8.23
N GLU A 155 17.31 -2.44 -9.56
CA GLU A 155 16.21 -2.68 -10.51
C GLU A 155 14.94 -1.84 -10.25
N ILE A 156 15.07 -0.71 -9.55
CA ILE A 156 13.97 0.23 -9.35
C ILE A 156 13.82 1.13 -10.58
N ARG A 157 12.60 1.21 -11.10
CA ARG A 157 12.25 2.17 -12.15
C ARG A 157 12.43 3.61 -11.62
N PRO A 158 13.00 4.56 -12.38
CA PRO A 158 13.28 5.91 -11.91
C PRO A 158 12.06 6.63 -11.28
N ALA A 159 10.87 6.44 -11.84
CA ALA A 159 9.64 7.00 -11.28
C ALA A 159 9.30 6.49 -9.87
N ASN A 160 9.78 5.31 -9.48
CA ASN A 160 9.58 4.69 -8.15
C ASN A 160 10.82 4.81 -7.24
N HIS A 161 11.88 5.50 -7.67
CA HIS A 161 13.11 5.63 -6.89
C HIS A 161 12.83 6.32 -5.54
N PRO A 162 13.42 5.85 -4.42
CA PRO A 162 13.13 6.41 -3.11
C PRO A 162 13.29 7.92 -3.00
N VAL A 163 14.37 8.49 -3.53
CA VAL A 163 14.60 9.94 -3.55
C VAL A 163 13.41 10.74 -4.10
N LEU A 164 12.91 10.40 -5.30
CA LEU A 164 11.78 11.10 -5.89
C LEU A 164 10.50 10.94 -5.06
N ARG A 165 10.31 9.78 -4.43
CA ARG A 165 9.15 9.52 -3.57
C ARG A 165 9.22 10.31 -2.27
N LEU A 166 10.42 10.52 -1.71
CA LEU A 166 10.61 11.36 -0.54
C LEU A 166 10.33 12.83 -0.85
N ALA A 167 10.75 13.32 -2.02
CA ALA A 167 10.40 14.66 -2.48
C ALA A 167 8.88 14.86 -2.61
N GLN A 168 8.19 13.88 -3.21
CA GLN A 168 6.73 13.90 -3.31
C GLN A 168 6.04 13.80 -1.94
N ALA A 169 6.61 13.04 -1.00
CA ALA A 169 6.10 12.94 0.35
C ALA A 169 6.28 14.26 1.13
N ALA A 170 7.43 14.94 0.96
CA ALA A 170 7.66 16.26 1.55
C ALA A 170 6.57 17.23 1.11
N GLU A 171 6.37 17.37 -0.21
CA GLU A 171 5.31 18.22 -0.77
C GLU A 171 3.92 17.83 -0.27
N PHE A 172 3.62 16.54 -0.13
CA PHE A 172 2.34 16.10 0.42
C PHE A 172 2.07 16.59 1.85
N PHE A 173 3.08 16.55 2.74
CA PHE A 173 2.88 16.93 4.14
C PHE A 173 3.07 18.42 4.43
N ILE A 174 3.58 19.20 3.47
CA ILE A 174 3.67 20.67 3.58
C ILE A 174 2.30 21.33 3.35
N GLN A 175 1.51 20.77 2.43
CA GLN A 175 0.29 21.41 1.90
C GLN A 175 -0.89 21.39 2.88
N ASP A 176 -0.96 20.44 3.82
CA ASP A 176 -2.19 20.21 4.58
C ASP A 176 -1.94 19.62 5.98
N GLU A 177 -2.49 20.26 7.01
CA GLU A 177 -2.40 19.77 8.40
C GLU A 177 -3.49 18.72 8.74
N PHE A 178 -4.54 18.62 7.91
CA PHE A 178 -5.72 17.76 8.08
C PHE A 178 -5.77 16.61 7.05
N VAL A 179 -4.62 16.12 6.57
CA VAL A 179 -4.52 15.02 5.60
C VAL A 179 -5.31 13.77 6.00
N MET A 180 -5.37 13.46 7.29
CA MET A 180 -6.14 12.32 7.81
C MET A 180 -7.65 12.53 7.59
N GLU A 181 -8.19 13.71 7.90
CA GLU A 181 -9.60 14.03 7.72
C GLU A 181 -10.00 13.98 6.24
N ARG A 182 -9.15 14.49 5.35
CA ARG A 182 -9.37 14.40 3.91
C ARG A 182 -9.34 12.97 3.41
N ALA A 183 -8.44 12.14 3.93
CA ALA A 183 -8.42 10.71 3.63
C ALA A 183 -9.72 10.03 4.11
N MET A 184 -10.23 10.38 5.29
CA MET A 184 -11.51 9.86 5.79
C MET A 184 -12.73 10.31 4.98
N SER A 185 -12.59 11.38 4.20
CA SER A 185 -13.65 11.96 3.35
C SER A 185 -13.64 11.45 1.90
N CYS A 186 -12.58 10.76 1.47
CA CYS A 186 -12.48 10.24 0.10
C CYS A 186 -13.53 9.14 -0.18
N ARG A 187 -14.26 9.23 -1.30
CA ARG A 187 -15.30 8.27 -1.71
C ARG A 187 -15.15 7.76 -3.15
N THR A 188 -14.30 8.40 -3.94
CA THR A 188 -14.13 8.12 -5.36
C THR A 188 -12.65 8.07 -5.77
N GLU A 189 -12.37 7.53 -6.96
CA GLU A 189 -11.03 7.57 -7.55
C GLU A 189 -10.54 9.02 -7.76
N GLU A 190 -11.46 9.94 -8.10
CA GLU A 190 -11.12 11.36 -8.28
C GLU A 190 -10.67 12.00 -6.96
N ASP A 191 -11.35 11.70 -5.83
CA ASP A 191 -10.94 12.20 -4.52
C ASP A 191 -9.52 11.75 -4.18
N ILE A 192 -9.22 10.47 -4.42
CA ILE A 192 -7.89 9.88 -4.20
C ILE A 192 -6.85 10.59 -5.07
N ARG A 193 -7.14 10.79 -6.36
CA ARG A 193 -6.22 11.51 -7.26
C ARG A 193 -6.01 12.94 -6.83
N ARG A 194 -7.08 13.66 -6.43
CA ARG A 194 -6.98 15.05 -5.97
C ARG A 194 -6.16 15.17 -4.68
N LEU A 195 -6.24 14.17 -3.80
CA LEU A 195 -5.47 14.16 -2.56
C LEU A 195 -3.99 13.78 -2.77
N PHE A 196 -3.69 12.79 -3.62
CA PHE A 196 -2.34 12.21 -3.69
C PHE A 196 -1.55 12.54 -4.96
N CYS A 197 -2.13 13.06 -6.04
CA CYS A 197 -1.38 13.40 -7.27
C CYS A 197 -0.60 14.72 -7.15
N ILE A 198 0.24 14.82 -6.12
CA ILE A 198 1.06 16.00 -5.81
C ILE A 198 2.34 15.96 -6.64
N GLU A 199 2.77 17.15 -7.06
CA GLU A 199 4.01 17.38 -7.80
C GLU A 199 5.16 17.59 -6.83
N ALA A 200 6.32 16.99 -7.10
CA ALA A 200 7.55 17.27 -6.37
C ALA A 200 8.05 18.70 -6.64
N SER A 201 8.98 19.18 -5.80
CA SER A 201 9.60 20.51 -5.94
C SER A 201 10.30 20.71 -7.29
N ASP A 202 10.52 21.97 -7.69
CA ASP A 202 10.94 22.36 -9.04
C ASP A 202 12.20 21.63 -9.55
N TYR A 203 13.16 21.34 -8.65
CA TYR A 203 14.37 20.57 -8.98
C TYR A 203 14.05 19.24 -9.68
N TRP A 204 13.00 18.57 -9.21
CA TRP A 204 12.61 17.27 -9.72
C TRP A 204 12.01 17.33 -11.11
N ARG A 205 11.53 18.48 -11.60
CA ARG A 205 10.97 18.57 -12.97
C ARG A 205 11.94 18.07 -14.04
N THR A 206 13.24 18.26 -13.81
CA THR A 206 14.32 17.82 -14.69
C THR A 206 15.15 16.66 -14.14
N HIS A 207 14.76 16.03 -13.02
CA HIS A 207 15.51 14.95 -12.38
C HIS A 207 14.59 13.82 -11.89
N HIS A 208 15.00 12.57 -12.09
CA HIS A 208 14.41 11.43 -11.37
C HIS A 208 15.32 10.94 -10.23
N ILE A 209 16.61 11.19 -10.39
CA ILE A 209 17.69 10.86 -9.48
C ILE A 209 18.58 12.11 -9.42
N PRO A 210 19.07 12.52 -8.25
CA PRO A 210 19.90 13.71 -8.15
C PRO A 210 21.14 13.64 -9.05
N GLY A 211 21.49 14.77 -9.67
CA GLY A 211 22.65 14.90 -10.56
C GLY A 211 22.50 14.25 -11.95
N ILE A 212 21.39 13.55 -12.22
CA ILE A 212 21.11 12.94 -13.53
C ILE A 212 19.94 13.67 -14.17
N ALA A 213 20.25 14.54 -15.14
CA ALA A 213 19.25 15.27 -15.90
C ALA A 213 18.34 14.33 -16.70
N SER A 214 17.07 14.70 -16.79
CA SER A 214 16.04 14.10 -17.63
C SER A 214 15.29 15.19 -18.39
N ASP A 215 14.44 14.78 -19.32
CA ASP A 215 13.46 15.70 -19.92
C ASP A 215 12.65 16.41 -18.83
N GLU A 216 12.26 17.66 -19.12
CA GLU A 216 11.45 18.45 -18.21
C GLU A 216 10.00 17.97 -18.25
N HIS A 217 9.52 17.50 -17.10
CA HIS A 217 8.11 17.20 -16.91
C HIS A 217 7.71 17.23 -15.43
N PRO A 218 6.45 17.61 -15.13
CA PRO A 218 5.89 17.49 -13.78
C PRO A 218 6.10 16.10 -13.18
N LYS A 219 6.80 16.00 -12.05
CA LYS A 219 6.98 14.72 -11.35
C LYS A 219 5.87 14.51 -10.33
N ARG A 220 4.69 14.11 -10.84
CA ARG A 220 3.53 13.81 -10.01
C ARG A 220 3.45 12.33 -9.64
N LEU A 221 2.82 12.04 -8.51
CA LEU A 221 2.34 10.69 -8.26
C LEU A 221 1.31 10.32 -9.33
N GLY A 222 1.64 9.36 -10.19
CA GLY A 222 0.76 8.91 -11.26
C GLY A 222 -0.49 8.21 -10.73
N ALA A 223 -1.56 8.18 -11.55
CA ALA A 223 -2.85 7.59 -11.20
C ALA A 223 -2.73 6.16 -10.65
N PHE A 224 -1.83 5.34 -11.21
CA PHE A 224 -1.57 3.99 -10.74
C PHE A 224 -1.11 3.96 -9.27
N LYS A 225 -0.16 4.83 -8.87
CA LYS A 225 0.29 4.88 -7.48
C LYS A 225 -0.79 5.48 -6.57
N ALA A 226 -1.48 6.52 -7.03
CA ALA A 226 -2.59 7.11 -6.27
C ALA A 226 -3.64 6.04 -5.94
N ASN A 227 -3.99 5.18 -6.89
CA ASN A 227 -4.90 4.05 -6.66
C ASN A 227 -4.33 3.03 -5.67
N ILE A 228 -3.03 2.68 -5.76
CA ILE A 228 -2.39 1.80 -4.75
C ILE A 228 -2.51 2.40 -3.35
N ILE A 229 -2.32 3.72 -3.20
CA ILE A 229 -2.48 4.44 -1.93
C ILE A 229 -3.96 4.40 -1.50
N GLY A 230 -4.90 4.68 -2.39
CA GLY A 230 -6.34 4.57 -2.11
C GLY A 230 -6.73 3.19 -1.58
N ILE A 231 -6.20 2.13 -2.19
CA ILE A 231 -6.45 0.75 -1.80
C ILE A 231 -5.77 0.42 -0.47
N ASN A 232 -4.46 0.66 -0.32
CA ASN A 232 -3.69 0.12 0.80
C ASN A 232 -3.60 1.04 2.02
N LEU A 233 -3.83 2.34 1.85
CA LEU A 233 -3.85 3.33 2.92
C LEU A 233 -5.29 3.77 3.21
N VAL A 234 -5.97 4.41 2.25
CA VAL A 234 -7.25 5.10 2.54
C VAL A 234 -8.35 4.11 2.93
N SER A 235 -8.61 3.09 2.11
CA SER A 235 -9.69 2.13 2.40
C SER A 235 -9.42 1.36 3.70
N VAL A 236 -8.17 0.94 3.92
CA VAL A 236 -7.76 0.20 5.12
C VAL A 236 -7.94 1.07 6.36
N LEU A 237 -7.54 2.33 6.30
CA LEU A 237 -7.62 3.24 7.44
C LEU A 237 -9.07 3.68 7.74
N GLN A 238 -9.88 3.93 6.71
CA GLN A 238 -11.32 4.19 6.88
C GLN A 238 -12.01 3.00 7.55
N PHE A 239 -11.71 1.77 7.11
CA PHE A 239 -12.28 0.58 7.70
C PHE A 239 -11.81 0.38 9.16
N ALA A 240 -10.51 0.54 9.44
CA ALA A 240 -9.96 0.40 10.78
C ALA A 240 -10.51 1.47 11.74
N TYR A 241 -10.46 2.74 11.35
CA TYR A 241 -11.01 3.85 12.14
C TYR A 241 -12.51 3.67 12.40
N GLY A 242 -13.27 3.31 11.36
CA GLY A 242 -14.71 3.05 11.49
C GLY A 242 -15.01 1.88 12.42
N SER A 243 -14.15 0.86 12.45
CA SER A 243 -14.30 -0.30 13.35
C SER A 243 -14.02 0.08 14.80
N VAL A 244 -12.95 0.82 15.07
CA VAL A 244 -12.59 1.27 16.43
C VAL A 244 -13.61 2.28 16.98
N THR A 245 -14.15 3.15 16.14
CA THR A 245 -15.07 4.23 16.55
C THR A 245 -16.55 3.88 16.43
N GLY A 246 -16.89 2.65 16.01
CA GLY A 246 -18.29 2.22 15.80
C GLY A 246 -19.01 2.93 14.64
N ARG A 247 -18.27 3.53 13.69
CA ARG A 247 -18.84 4.25 12.53
C ARG A 247 -19.02 3.31 11.35
N GLU A 248 -20.17 2.64 11.31
CA GLU A 248 -20.53 1.68 10.23
C GLU A 248 -20.51 2.33 8.84
N THR A 249 -21.04 3.55 8.71
CA THR A 249 -21.07 4.29 7.43
C THR A 249 -19.67 4.51 6.85
N LEU A 250 -18.64 4.62 7.69
CA LEU A 250 -17.26 4.76 7.25
C LEU A 250 -16.67 3.42 6.80
N ARG A 251 -17.03 2.32 7.47
CA ARG A 251 -16.66 0.95 7.04
C ARG A 251 -17.27 0.64 5.68
N ASP A 252 -18.55 0.98 5.48
CA ASP A 252 -19.23 0.81 4.18
C ASP A 252 -18.62 1.71 3.10
N SER A 253 -18.23 2.93 3.47
CA SER A 253 -17.51 3.84 2.56
C SER A 253 -16.17 3.24 2.11
N ALA A 254 -15.43 2.57 3.00
CA ALA A 254 -14.18 1.91 2.65
C ALA A 254 -14.39 0.75 1.66
N LEU A 255 -15.42 -0.06 1.85
CA LEU A 255 -15.78 -1.15 0.94
C LEU A 255 -16.24 -0.59 -0.42
N THR A 256 -17.10 0.42 -0.40
CA THR A 256 -17.57 1.11 -1.61
C THR A 256 -16.41 1.74 -2.39
N LEU A 257 -15.42 2.32 -1.68
CA LEU A 257 -14.23 2.86 -2.31
C LEU A 257 -13.43 1.77 -3.05
N LEU A 258 -13.27 0.60 -2.44
CA LEU A 258 -12.63 -0.55 -3.10
C LEU A 258 -13.42 -1.06 -4.32
N GLU A 259 -14.75 -0.97 -4.30
CA GLU A 259 -15.56 -1.33 -5.47
C GLU A 259 -15.44 -0.34 -6.63
N ARG A 260 -15.15 0.93 -6.33
CA ARG A 260 -15.01 2.02 -7.30
C ARG A 260 -13.60 2.15 -7.87
N LEU A 261 -12.58 1.72 -7.14
CA LEU A 261 -11.20 1.75 -7.61
C LEU A 261 -10.94 0.61 -8.61
N PRO A 262 -10.12 0.83 -9.64
CA PRO A 262 -9.80 -0.22 -10.61
C PRO A 262 -9.05 -1.38 -9.94
N ALA A 263 -9.23 -2.58 -10.50
CA ALA A 263 -8.49 -3.76 -10.04
C ALA A 263 -6.98 -3.51 -10.15
N GLU A 264 -6.23 -3.96 -9.14
CA GLU A 264 -4.77 -3.89 -9.20
C GLU A 264 -4.23 -4.65 -10.42
N ASP A 265 -3.11 -4.19 -10.97
CA ASP A 265 -2.38 -4.92 -11.99
C ASP A 265 -1.02 -5.37 -11.44
N ASN A 266 -0.97 -6.64 -11.04
CA ASN A 266 0.23 -7.28 -10.50
C ASN A 266 0.30 -8.74 -10.96
N ARG A 267 1.40 -9.42 -10.65
CA ARG A 267 1.62 -10.81 -11.08
C ARG A 267 0.49 -11.75 -10.66
N TYR A 268 -0.10 -11.55 -9.48
CA TYR A 268 -1.18 -12.41 -8.98
C TYR A 268 -2.46 -12.22 -9.80
N MET A 269 -2.82 -10.97 -10.11
CA MET A 269 -4.01 -10.67 -10.91
C MET A 269 -3.86 -11.17 -12.35
N ARG A 270 -2.65 -11.07 -12.94
CA ARG A 270 -2.35 -11.69 -14.23
C ARG A 270 -2.53 -13.21 -14.20
N ASN A 271 -2.03 -13.88 -13.17
CA ASN A 271 -2.19 -15.33 -13.03
C ASN A 271 -3.66 -15.74 -12.87
N TRP A 272 -4.46 -15.01 -12.09
CA TRP A 272 -5.90 -15.27 -11.97
C TRP A 272 -6.65 -15.05 -13.29
N ARG A 273 -6.30 -13.99 -14.05
CA ARG A 273 -6.89 -13.77 -15.39
C ARG A 273 -6.57 -14.91 -16.35
N ASN A 274 -5.37 -15.49 -16.27
CA ASN A 274 -4.97 -16.64 -17.09
C ASN A 274 -5.82 -17.91 -16.81
N THR A 275 -6.47 -18.01 -15.65
CA THR A 275 -7.42 -19.10 -15.35
C THR A 275 -8.85 -18.78 -15.79
N GLY A 276 -9.07 -17.67 -16.50
CA GLY A 276 -10.39 -17.20 -16.93
C GLY A 276 -11.16 -16.37 -15.91
N VAL A 277 -10.57 -16.03 -14.75
CA VAL A 277 -11.26 -15.23 -13.73
C VAL A 277 -11.27 -13.76 -14.16
N MET A 278 -12.48 -13.21 -14.30
CA MET A 278 -12.69 -11.79 -14.52
C MET A 278 -12.60 -11.03 -13.19
N ILE A 279 -11.73 -10.01 -13.14
CA ILE A 279 -11.46 -9.19 -11.95
C ILE A 279 -11.82 -7.74 -12.26
N ARG A 280 -12.87 -7.24 -11.62
CA ARG A 280 -13.55 -5.99 -12.01
C ARG A 280 -12.97 -4.75 -11.32
N ASN A 281 -12.65 -4.86 -10.04
CA ASN A 281 -12.30 -3.70 -9.21
C ASN A 281 -11.31 -4.09 -8.10
N ALA A 282 -10.92 -3.09 -7.31
CA ALA A 282 -9.98 -3.28 -6.22
C ALA A 282 -10.50 -4.25 -5.17
N PHE A 283 -11.80 -4.24 -4.86
CA PHE A 283 -12.46 -5.19 -3.96
C PHE A 283 -12.14 -6.65 -4.34
N GLU A 284 -12.41 -7.03 -5.58
CA GLU A 284 -12.14 -8.39 -6.07
C GLU A 284 -10.63 -8.69 -6.12
N SER A 285 -9.82 -7.72 -6.56
CA SER A 285 -8.37 -7.92 -6.62
C SER A 285 -7.75 -8.13 -5.24
N GLN A 286 -8.21 -7.41 -4.22
CA GLN A 286 -7.76 -7.57 -2.83
C GLN A 286 -8.20 -8.92 -2.25
N ALA A 287 -9.44 -9.36 -2.52
CA ALA A 287 -9.93 -10.69 -2.14
C ALA A 287 -9.08 -11.81 -2.75
N LEU A 288 -8.84 -11.76 -4.06
CA LEU A 288 -8.04 -12.76 -4.77
C LEU A 288 -6.56 -12.71 -4.39
N LEU A 289 -6.06 -11.53 -4.00
CA LEU A 289 -4.71 -11.39 -3.47
C LEU A 289 -4.58 -12.08 -2.11
N GLN A 290 -5.58 -11.98 -1.24
CA GLN A 290 -5.61 -12.71 0.04
C GLN A 290 -5.54 -14.22 -0.17
N LEU A 291 -6.34 -14.74 -1.11
CA LEU A 291 -6.31 -16.15 -1.48
C LEU A 291 -4.91 -16.56 -1.94
N ALA A 292 -4.31 -15.79 -2.85
CA ALA A 292 -3.04 -16.08 -3.47
C ALA A 292 -1.81 -15.93 -2.54
N THR A 293 -1.86 -15.06 -1.53
CA THR A 293 -0.71 -14.83 -0.63
C THR A 293 -0.80 -15.58 0.69
N GLU A 294 -2.01 -15.88 1.19
CA GLU A 294 -2.16 -16.48 2.54
C GLU A 294 -2.64 -17.92 2.53
N TYR A 295 -3.56 -18.26 1.64
CA TYR A 295 -4.15 -19.58 1.63
C TYR A 295 -3.41 -20.52 0.67
N CYS A 296 -3.17 -20.07 -0.56
CA CYS A 296 -2.53 -20.90 -1.59
C CYS A 296 -1.11 -21.35 -1.20
N PRO A 297 -0.20 -20.47 -0.72
CA PRO A 297 1.16 -20.90 -0.38
C PRO A 297 1.18 -21.89 0.79
N ALA A 298 0.26 -21.72 1.74
CA ALA A 298 0.10 -22.61 2.90
C ALA A 298 -0.75 -23.85 2.62
N LYS A 299 -1.25 -24.05 1.39
CA LYS A 299 -2.13 -25.18 1.00
C LYS A 299 -3.37 -25.36 1.89
N ARG A 300 -3.90 -24.26 2.44
CA ARG A 300 -5.06 -24.22 3.35
C ARG A 300 -6.39 -24.32 2.60
N CYS A 301 -6.50 -25.27 1.67
CA CYS A 301 -7.68 -25.45 0.80
C CYS A 301 -8.94 -25.86 1.58
N THR A 302 -8.79 -26.56 2.71
CA THR A 302 -9.91 -26.93 3.61
C THR A 302 -10.46 -25.74 4.40
N GLU A 303 -9.72 -24.64 4.49
CA GLU A 303 -10.12 -23.44 5.24
C GLU A 303 -10.54 -22.30 4.31
N CYS A 304 -9.97 -22.24 3.10
CA CYS A 304 -10.25 -21.14 2.19
C CYS A 304 -11.70 -21.21 1.67
N PRO A 305 -12.40 -20.07 1.49
CA PRO A 305 -13.79 -20.05 1.03
C PRO A 305 -14.02 -20.79 -0.29
N VAL A 306 -13.04 -20.77 -1.19
CA VAL A 306 -13.12 -21.45 -2.50
C VAL A 306 -13.03 -22.96 -2.35
N GLY A 307 -12.00 -23.45 -1.65
CA GLY A 307 -11.76 -24.88 -1.49
C GLY A 307 -12.87 -25.56 -0.69
N ARG A 308 -13.38 -24.91 0.37
CA ARG A 308 -14.56 -25.42 1.11
C ARG A 308 -15.77 -25.63 0.22
N ARG A 309 -16.08 -24.67 -0.67
CA ARG A 309 -17.22 -24.80 -1.59
C ARG A 309 -17.01 -25.90 -2.64
N ILE A 310 -15.78 -26.05 -3.16
CA ILE A 310 -15.46 -27.14 -4.09
C ILE A 310 -15.68 -28.50 -3.41
N LEU A 311 -15.16 -28.68 -2.19
CA LEU A 311 -15.30 -29.94 -1.45
C LEU A 311 -16.77 -30.22 -1.11
N GLN A 312 -17.49 -29.22 -0.60
CA GLN A 312 -18.94 -29.34 -0.31
C GLN A 312 -19.75 -29.72 -1.54
N SER A 313 -19.44 -29.15 -2.72
CA SER A 313 -20.19 -29.47 -3.94
C SER A 313 -20.07 -30.94 -4.35
N ILE A 314 -18.94 -31.59 -4.02
CA ILE A 314 -18.72 -33.02 -4.26
C ILE A 314 -19.50 -33.86 -3.26
N SER A 315 -19.53 -33.46 -1.98
CA SER A 315 -20.27 -34.18 -0.94
C SER A 315 -21.80 -34.09 -1.11
N SER A 316 -22.30 -33.02 -1.76
CA SER A 316 -23.76 -32.82 -2.01
C SER A 316 -24.27 -33.43 -3.32
N THR A 317 -23.40 -33.99 -4.17
CA THR A 317 -23.80 -34.70 -5.40
C THR A 317 -23.97 -36.21 -5.21
N GLU A 318 -23.78 -36.72 -3.98
CA GLU A 318 -24.24 -38.05 -3.51
C GLU A 318 -25.60 -37.94 -2.82
#